data_AF-A0A2W4M313-F1
#
_entry.id   AF-A0A2W4M313-F1
#
_cell.length_a   1.000
_cell.length_b   1.000
_cell.length_c   1.000
_cell.angle_alpha   90.00
_cell.angle_beta   90.00
_cell.angle_gamma   90.00
#
_symmetry.space_group_name_H-M   'P 1'
#
loop_
_entity.id
_entity.type
_entity.pdbx_description
1 polymer ?
#
loop_
_entity_poly.entity_id
_entity_poly.type
_entity_poly.pdbx_seq_one_letter_code
_entity_poly.pdbx_strand_id
1 'polypeptide(L)'
;MALINPFTPENNDCHSGPEMDSAVISAVDEVVAEVVSRYPELVAGVENGSYSRALLERKIKDVVVEKRLHHGSIDVFIQKVFDTLFGYGPLHPYIEDPEVSDILVNSFNTVYVKKLAGNNRFP
;
A
#
# COMPACT_ATOMS: atom_id res chain seq x y z
N MET A 1 -26.17 -0.85 -5.21
CA MET A 1 -24.74 -1.16 -5.48
C MET A 1 -24.20 -0.08 -6.39
N ALA A 2 -23.03 0.49 -6.08
CA ALA A 2 -22.34 1.40 -6.99
C ALA A 2 -21.35 0.60 -7.84
N LEU A 3 -21.40 0.79 -9.16
CA LEU A 3 -20.35 0.32 -10.06
C LEU A 3 -19.25 1.38 -10.03
N ILE A 4 -18.14 1.06 -9.39
CA ILE A 4 -16.95 1.91 -9.40
C ILE A 4 -15.89 1.06 -10.06
N ASN A 5 -15.42 1.47 -11.24
CA ASN A 5 -14.24 0.85 -11.80
C ASN A 5 -13.04 1.74 -11.44
N PRO A 6 -12.31 1.45 -10.35
CA PRO A 6 -11.13 2.22 -9.95
C PRO A 6 -9.98 2.09 -10.98
N PHE A 7 -10.13 1.22 -11.98
CA PHE A 7 -9.18 1.01 -13.07
C PHE A 7 -9.63 1.62 -14.40
N THR A 8 -10.81 2.26 -14.48
CA THR A 8 -11.12 3.08 -15.67
C THR A 8 -10.28 4.35 -15.59
N PRO A 9 -9.49 4.67 -16.62
CA PRO A 9 -8.94 6.01 -16.77
C PRO A 9 -10.11 6.93 -17.12
N GLU A 10 -10.85 7.41 -16.12
CA GLU A 10 -11.71 8.57 -16.33
C GLU A 10 -10.76 9.71 -16.67
N ASN A 11 -10.87 10.21 -17.91
CA ASN A 11 -10.09 11.34 -18.40
C ASN A 11 -10.31 12.54 -17.47
N ASN A 12 -9.41 12.73 -16.52
CA ASN A 12 -9.10 13.99 -15.88
C ASN A 12 -7.75 13.83 -15.21
N ASP A 13 -6.82 14.65 -15.66
CA ASP A 13 -5.46 14.86 -15.18
C ASP A 13 -4.76 13.65 -14.58
N CYS A 14 -3.78 13.18 -15.35
CA CYS A 14 -2.63 12.41 -14.90
C CYS A 14 -2.00 13.12 -13.70
N HIS A 15 -2.59 12.97 -12.52
CA HIS A 15 -2.01 13.46 -11.28
C HIS A 15 -0.72 12.66 -11.15
N SER A 16 0.37 13.37 -11.31
CA SER A 16 1.73 12.89 -11.34
C SER A 16 1.97 11.95 -10.16
N GLY A 17 1.78 10.64 -10.38
CA GLY A 17 2.57 9.67 -9.63
C GLY A 17 4.02 10.03 -9.96
N PRO A 18 4.92 10.18 -8.97
CA PRO A 18 6.30 10.52 -9.29
C PRO A 18 6.77 9.51 -10.32
N GLU A 19 7.10 9.99 -11.52
CA GLU A 19 7.85 9.24 -12.53
C GLU A 19 9.15 8.85 -11.85
N MET A 20 9.07 7.77 -11.08
CA MET A 20 10.22 7.22 -10.41
C MET A 20 10.93 6.40 -11.45
N ASP A 21 12.22 6.69 -11.59
CA ASP A 21 13.14 5.87 -12.36
C ASP A 21 12.81 4.41 -12.04
N SER A 22 12.55 3.60 -13.06
CA SER A 22 12.22 2.17 -12.90
C SER A 22 13.23 1.43 -12.02
N ALA A 23 14.47 1.94 -11.96
CA ALA A 23 15.51 1.52 -11.03
C ALA A 23 15.12 1.62 -9.55
N VAL A 24 14.42 2.68 -9.14
CA VAL A 24 13.92 2.85 -7.77
C VAL A 24 12.87 1.80 -7.43
N ILE A 25 11.93 1.55 -8.35
CA ILE A 25 10.86 0.56 -8.13
C ILE A 25 11.47 -0.83 -7.97
N SER A 26 12.45 -1.19 -8.81
CA SER A 26 13.18 -2.45 -8.69
C SER A 26 13.96 -2.55 -7.38
N ALA A 27 14.55 -1.45 -6.90
CA ALA A 27 15.25 -1.42 -5.61
C ALA A 27 14.29 -1.59 -4.42
N VAL A 28 13.10 -0.98 -4.49
CA VAL A 28 12.05 -1.16 -3.48
C VAL A 28 11.63 -2.63 -3.42
N ASP A 29 11.33 -3.26 -4.56
CA ASP A 29 10.92 -4.66 -4.64
C ASP A 29 11.96 -5.60 -4.04
N GLU A 30 13.25 -5.38 -4.35
CA GLU A 30 14.33 -6.18 -3.80
C GLU A 30 14.40 -6.06 -2.26
N VAL A 31 14.26 -4.84 -1.72
CA VAL A 31 14.25 -4.62 -0.27
C VAL A 31 13.02 -5.25 0.37
N VAL A 32 11.86 -5.15 -0.27
CA VAL A 32 10.61 -5.77 0.20
C VAL A 32 10.77 -7.28 0.30
N ALA A 33 11.26 -7.93 -0.76
CA ALA A 33 11.49 -9.37 -0.78
C ALA A 33 12.49 -9.80 0.32
N GLU A 34 13.56 -9.04 0.52
CA GLU A 34 14.53 -9.28 1.59
C GLU A 34 13.90 -9.16 2.98
N VAL A 35 13.10 -8.12 3.22
CA VAL A 35 12.45 -7.88 4.52
C VAL A 35 11.46 -9.00 4.86
N VAL A 36 10.63 -9.40 3.89
CA VAL A 36 9.67 -10.51 4.05
C VAL A 36 10.39 -11.83 4.30
N SER A 37 11.50 -12.08 3.62
CA SER A 37 12.30 -13.31 3.79
C SER A 37 12.99 -13.37 5.15
N ARG A 38 13.55 -12.25 5.61
CA ARG A 38 14.40 -12.20 6.82
C ARG A 38 13.59 -12.01 8.10
N TYR A 39 12.45 -11.33 8.04
CA TYR A 39 11.61 -11.00 9.21
C TYR A 39 10.10 -11.14 8.96
N PRO A 40 9.60 -12.33 8.60
CA PRO A 40 8.16 -12.53 8.36
C PRO A 40 7.29 -12.22 9.57
N GLU A 41 7.74 -12.61 10.77
CA GLU A 41 7.05 -12.36 12.05
C GLU A 41 6.89 -10.87 12.34
N LEU A 42 7.90 -10.06 11.99
CA LEU A 42 7.88 -8.62 12.22
C LEU A 42 6.87 -7.94 11.29
N VAL A 43 6.84 -8.35 10.01
CA VAL A 43 5.89 -7.82 9.02
C VAL A 43 4.46 -8.16 9.44
N ALA A 44 4.18 -9.44 9.74
CA ALA A 44 2.86 -9.87 10.23
C ALA A 44 2.46 -9.18 11.54
N GLY A 45 3.42 -8.98 12.43
CA GLY A 45 3.20 -8.32 13.70
C GLY A 45 2.86 -6.83 13.57
N VAL A 46 3.44 -6.12 12.59
CA VAL A 46 3.10 -4.73 12.30
C VAL A 46 1.69 -4.61 11.73
N GLU A 47 1.30 -5.52 10.83
CA GLU A 47 -0.07 -5.57 10.26
C GLU A 47 -1.12 -5.82 11.34
N ASN A 48 -0.84 -6.74 12.26
CA ASN A 48 -1.76 -7.07 13.34
C ASN A 48 -1.78 -6.01 14.46
N GLY A 49 -1.10 -4.87 14.28
CA GLY A 49 -1.00 -3.79 15.27
C GLY A 49 -0.24 -4.15 16.54
N SER A 50 0.45 -5.30 16.56
CA SER A 50 1.21 -5.77 17.73
C SER A 50 2.61 -5.14 17.81
N TYR A 51 3.17 -4.70 16.69
CA TYR A 51 4.50 -4.08 16.62
C TYR A 51 4.43 -2.67 16.03
N SER A 52 5.27 -1.76 16.56
CA SER A 52 5.32 -0.38 16.09
C SER A 52 5.95 -0.26 14.70
N ARG A 53 5.30 0.46 13.77
CA ARG A 53 5.84 0.76 12.43
C ARG A 53 7.26 1.32 12.46
N ALA A 54 7.58 2.13 13.47
CA ALA A 54 8.93 2.70 13.67
C ALA A 54 10.03 1.63 13.84
N LEU A 55 9.72 0.46 14.39
CA LEU A 55 10.70 -0.63 14.54
C LEU A 55 11.04 -1.25 13.18
N LEU A 56 10.01 -1.49 12.37
CA LEU A 56 10.16 -1.99 11.01
C LEU A 56 10.86 -0.96 10.11
N GLU A 57 10.50 0.32 10.24
CA GLU A 57 11.18 1.44 9.56
C GLU A 57 12.68 1.47 9.86
N ARG A 58 13.05 1.39 11.14
CA ARG A 58 14.46 1.32 11.55
C ARG A 58 15.16 0.13 10.92
N LYS A 59 14.48 -1.02 10.81
CA LYS A 59 15.09 -2.22 10.25
C LYS A 59 15.22 -2.16 8.73
N ILE A 60 14.23 -1.60 8.04
CA ILE A 60 14.30 -1.31 6.61
C ILE A 60 15.47 -0.37 6.34
N LYS A 61 15.64 0.68 7.15
CA LYS A 61 16.77 1.62 7.03
C LYS A 61 18.13 0.92 7.16
N ASP A 62 18.26 -0.03 8.08
CA ASP A 62 19.46 -0.86 8.26
C ASP A 62 19.79 -1.66 7.00
N VAL A 63 18.79 -2.33 6.41
CA VAL A 63 18.93 -3.11 5.16
C VAL A 63 19.27 -2.22 3.96
N VAL A 64 18.66 -1.05 3.87
CA VAL A 64 18.92 -0.07 2.79
C VAL A 64 20.36 0.45 2.84
N VAL A 65 20.88 0.72 4.03
CA VAL A 65 22.29 1.11 4.24
C VAL A 65 23.23 -0.05 3.89
N GLU A 66 22.90 -1.28 4.29
CA GLU A 66 23.67 -2.48 3.97
C GLU A 66 23.77 -2.69 2.44
N LYS A 67 22.66 -2.54 1.72
CA LYS A 67 22.63 -2.65 0.25
C LYS A 67 23.10 -1.41 -0.52
N ARG A 68 23.45 -0.33 0.18
CA ARG A 68 23.87 0.97 -0.40
C ARG A 68 22.87 1.52 -1.42
N LEU A 69 21.58 1.28 -1.22
CA LEU A 69 20.51 1.80 -2.07
C LEU A 69 20.24 3.27 -1.70
N HIS A 70 21.19 4.15 -2.03
CA HIS A 70 21.11 5.59 -1.76
C HIS A 70 20.73 6.36 -3.03
N HIS A 71 19.47 6.27 -3.46
CA HIS A 71 18.94 7.12 -4.54
C HIS A 71 18.07 8.26 -3.95
N GLY A 72 18.60 9.03 -3.00
CA GLY A 72 17.93 10.24 -2.49
C GLY A 72 17.19 10.06 -1.16
N SER A 73 15.97 10.59 -1.06
CA SER A 73 15.22 10.73 0.20
C SER A 73 14.79 9.38 0.79
N ILE A 74 15.52 8.92 1.81
CA ILE A 74 15.27 7.67 2.54
C ILE A 74 13.83 7.60 3.07
N ASP A 75 13.28 8.71 3.57
CA ASP A 75 11.89 8.77 4.05
C ASP A 75 10.88 8.34 2.97
N VAL A 76 11.03 8.88 1.76
CA VAL A 76 10.15 8.56 0.61
C VAL A 76 10.34 7.11 0.18
N PHE A 77 11.58 6.60 0.22
CA PHE A 77 11.86 5.20 -0.07
C PHE A 77 11.19 4.28 0.94
N ILE A 78 11.31 4.58 2.23
CA ILE A 78 10.70 3.76 3.27
C ILE A 78 9.18 3.81 3.14
N GLN A 79 8.57 4.97 2.93
CA GLN A 79 7.13 5.08 2.69
C GLN A 79 6.69 4.20 1.51
N LYS A 80 7.48 4.11 0.43
CA LYS A 80 7.21 3.22 -0.70
C LYS A 80 7.37 1.74 -0.38
N VAL A 81 8.37 1.37 0.41
CA VAL A 81 8.52 -0.01 0.90
C VAL A 81 7.29 -0.40 1.73
N PHE A 82 6.81 0.49 2.61
CA PHE A 82 5.59 0.27 3.38
C PHE A 82 4.34 0.18 2.49
N ASP A 83 4.20 1.06 1.49
CA ASP A 83 3.09 0.98 0.53
C ASP A 83 3.16 -0.28 -0.34
N THR A 84 4.34 -0.84 -0.58
CA THR A 84 4.46 -2.11 -1.30
C THR A 84 4.18 -3.32 -0.40
N LEU A 85 4.57 -3.25 0.89
CA LEU A 85 4.34 -4.32 1.87
C LEU A 85 2.88 -4.39 2.34
N PHE A 86 2.27 -3.24 2.57
CA PHE A 86 0.96 -3.10 3.23
C PHE A 86 -0.03 -2.27 2.42
N GLY A 87 0.42 -1.65 1.34
CA GLY A 87 -0.47 -0.88 0.49
C GLY A 87 -1.22 -1.78 -0.47
N TYR A 88 -2.49 -1.43 -0.64
CA TYR A 88 -3.41 -2.13 -1.54
C TYR A 88 -3.50 -1.44 -2.91
N GLY A 89 -2.55 -0.55 -3.20
CA GLY A 89 -2.50 0.25 -4.43
C GLY A 89 -3.79 1.04 -4.67
N PRO A 90 -4.45 0.90 -5.84
CA PRO A 90 -5.66 1.65 -6.16
C PRO A 90 -6.87 1.25 -5.30
N LEU A 91 -6.78 0.16 -4.54
CA LEU A 91 -7.82 -0.29 -3.62
C LEU A 91 -7.66 0.30 -2.21
N HIS A 92 -6.50 0.87 -1.89
CA HIS A 92 -6.20 1.47 -0.59
C HIS A 92 -7.30 2.42 -0.07
N PRO A 93 -7.82 3.40 -0.85
CA PRO A 93 -8.85 4.32 -0.34
C PRO A 93 -10.19 3.64 -0.03
N TYR A 94 -10.47 2.49 -0.64
CA TYR A 94 -11.70 1.73 -0.37
C TYR A 94 -11.56 0.81 0.84
N ILE A 95 -10.33 0.42 1.19
CA ILE A 95 -10.04 -0.39 2.38
C ILE A 95 -9.99 0.48 3.64
N GLU A 96 -9.49 1.71 3.51
CA GLU A 96 -9.52 2.69 4.61
C GLU A 96 -10.92 3.23 4.91
N ASP A 97 -11.86 3.15 3.96
CA ASP A 97 -13.24 3.60 4.16
C ASP A 97 -14.02 2.61 5.04
N PRO A 98 -14.33 2.96 6.31
CA PRO A 98 -15.00 2.03 7.23
C PRO A 98 -16.45 1.73 6.83
N GLU A 99 -17.01 2.50 5.89
CA GLU A 99 -18.31 2.22 5.30
C GLU A 99 -18.23 1.11 4.25
N VAL A 100 -17.05 0.73 3.74
CA VAL A 100 -16.91 -0.38 2.79
C VAL A 100 -16.90 -1.71 3.55
N SER A 101 -17.88 -2.56 3.25
CA SER A 101 -18.02 -3.89 3.84
C SER A 101 -17.34 -4.97 3.01
N ASP A 102 -17.47 -4.91 1.68
CA ASP A 102 -16.96 -5.92 0.77
C ASP A 102 -16.44 -5.28 -0.52
N ILE A 103 -15.29 -5.75 -1.01
CA ILE A 103 -14.72 -5.40 -2.31
C ILE A 103 -14.65 -6.68 -3.15
N LEU A 104 -15.43 -6.73 -4.23
CA LEU A 104 -15.53 -7.88 -5.14
C LEU A 104 -14.86 -7.53 -6.47
N VAL A 105 -13.75 -8.20 -6.79
CA VAL A 105 -13.06 -8.04 -8.07
C VAL A 105 -13.51 -9.17 -8.99
N ASN A 106 -14.34 -8.84 -10.00
CA ASN A 106 -14.90 -9.84 -10.92
C ASN A 106 -14.08 -9.96 -12.21
N SER A 107 -13.44 -8.88 -12.65
CA SER A 107 -12.63 -8.85 -13.88
C SER A 107 -11.59 -7.74 -13.80
N PHE A 108 -10.58 -7.78 -14.68
CA PHE A 108 -9.49 -6.81 -14.71
C PHE A 108 -9.95 -5.33 -14.82
N ASN A 109 -11.17 -5.10 -15.30
CA ASN A 109 -11.77 -3.78 -15.46
C ASN A 109 -13.11 -3.65 -14.70
N THR A 110 -13.37 -4.52 -13.72
CA THR A 110 -14.65 -4.49 -12.99
C THR A 110 -14.47 -4.88 -11.54
N VAL A 111 -14.60 -3.86 -10.68
CA VAL A 111 -14.64 -3.99 -9.23
C VAL A 111 -16.01 -3.55 -8.74
N TYR A 112 -16.55 -4.24 -7.74
CA TYR A 112 -17.77 -3.88 -7.06
C TYR A 112 -17.44 -3.59 -5.60
N VAL A 113 -17.80 -2.39 -5.14
CA VAL A 113 -17.63 -1.99 -3.75
C VAL A 113 -19.00 -1.95 -3.09
N LYS A 114 -19.18 -2.76 -2.05
CA LYS A 114 -20.40 -2.79 -1.25
C LYS A 114 -20.18 -1.99 0.01
N LYS A 115 -20.81 -0.83 0.08
CA LYS A 115 -20.86 -0.03 1.31
C LYS A 115 -21.92 -0.60 2.26
N LEU A 116 -21.56 -0.77 3.53
CA LEU A 116 -22.47 -1.02 4.64
C LEU A 116 -23.26 0.28 4.84
N ALA A 117 -24.48 0.33 4.31
CA ALA A 117 -25.35 1.47 4.52
C ALA A 117 -25.62 1.61 6.02
N GLY A 118 -24.94 2.57 6.65
CA GLY A 118 -25.19 2.96 8.03
C GLY A 118 -26.64 3.40 8.16
N ASN A 119 -27.48 2.54 8.73
CA ASN A 119 -28.80 2.92 9.19
C ASN A 119 -28.61 3.79 10.44
N ASN A 120 -28.23 5.06 10.25
CA ASN A 120 -28.30 6.08 11.30
C ASN A 120 -29.79 6.37 11.59
N ARG A 121 -30.43 5.47 12.33
CA ARG A 121 -31.64 5.80 13.09
C ARG A 121 -31.19 6.50 14.36
N PHE A 122 -31.09 7.82 14.29
CA PHE A 122 -31.15 8.64 15.49
C PHE A 122 -32.61 8.68 15.99
N PRO A 123 -32.86 8.61 17.31
CA PRO A 123 -34.21 8.70 17.89
C PRO A 123 -34.83 10.09 17.74
#